data_AF-A0A925P3K3-F1
#
_entry.id   AF-A0A925P3K3-F1
#
_cell.length_a   1.000
_cell.length_b   1.000
_cell.length_c   1.000
_cell.angle_alpha   90.00
_cell.angle_beta   90.00
_cell.angle_gamma   90.00
#
_symmetry.space_group_name_H-M   'P 1'
#
loop_
_entity.id
_entity.type
_entity.pdbx_description
1 polymer ?
#
loop_
_entity_poly.entity_id
_entity_poly.type
_entity_poly.pdbx_seq_one_letter_code
_entity_poly.pdbx_strand_id
1 'polypeptide(L)'
;SPTSYALTSGTLPAGVSLDVTTGVLRGTPTAAGAAGTYTPSITATNASGTSPAVVVTITIADTLLTYEGFNYTASTSITGLTGGTGWRSPSNSSWTSAGTTGTVATSGLTYTAINPAYTSFAPTGLAGNFGGSVQNTRLPAIDAGGVYATAGLKASDGNYIGGGTVSGTLWGSFLVAANPWSTASGPQMVFNLDTTTGTGTKVSIRQTSAGSALTITDVNGRGLSATGTIPTSSLSTTTPNLIVFRYVFNGAGNDTFDVWLNPTAASDTPGISVTAANLIFNNLTLRSVNANGGLVFDEIRLGTSFAVVTPYVETPATALQTFRGTYGLAPDGSQDLLQPAGDGIAHLLKYAFNMLGTGAGQAEDIDLPNAAVLPPDGSAGLPFVALGTGPDAGKLQLTYIRRKSASNPGITYAVEFSDTLATWAANLSATEVITTIDSTFDRVTVTDTTPSPAKRFGRITITTP
;
A
#
# COMPACT_ATOMS: atom_id res chain seq x y z
N SER A 1 -38.10 -9.12 26.79
CA SER A 1 -37.18 -8.97 25.64
C SER A 1 -36.38 -7.69 25.80
N PRO A 2 -35.12 -7.62 25.32
CA PRO A 2 -34.36 -6.38 25.30
C PRO A 2 -35.11 -5.26 24.55
N THR A 3 -34.98 -4.03 25.03
CA THR A 3 -35.48 -2.80 24.39
C THR A 3 -34.34 -1.92 23.88
N SER A 4 -33.11 -2.16 24.33
CA SER A 4 -31.91 -1.53 23.78
C SER A 4 -30.67 -2.42 23.96
N TYR A 5 -29.66 -2.16 23.15
CA TYR A 5 -28.36 -2.80 23.13
C TYR A 5 -27.25 -1.75 23.12
N ALA A 6 -26.13 -2.03 23.79
CA ALA A 6 -25.00 -1.12 23.84
C ALA A 6 -23.67 -1.87 23.74
N LEU A 7 -22.73 -1.30 22.99
CA LEU A 7 -21.32 -1.69 23.00
C LEU A 7 -20.65 -1.07 24.25
N THR A 8 -20.19 -1.90 25.18
CA THR A 8 -19.61 -1.45 26.46
C THR A 8 -18.09 -1.39 26.45
N SER A 9 -17.44 -2.21 25.62
CA SER A 9 -15.99 -2.18 25.41
C SER A 9 -15.61 -2.92 24.11
N GLY A 10 -14.36 -2.75 23.67
CA GLY A 10 -13.89 -3.25 22.39
C GLY A 10 -14.36 -2.38 21.22
N THR A 11 -14.01 -2.79 20.00
CA THR A 11 -14.35 -2.07 18.77
C THR A 11 -15.06 -2.99 17.79
N LEU A 12 -15.93 -2.41 16.95
CA LEU A 12 -16.45 -3.10 15.77
C LEU A 12 -15.49 -2.87 14.59
N PRO A 13 -15.46 -3.78 13.60
CA PRO A 13 -14.77 -3.53 12.34
C PRO A 13 -15.26 -2.23 11.70
N ALA A 14 -14.36 -1.44 11.11
CA ALA A 14 -14.72 -0.24 10.39
C ALA A 14 -15.74 -0.57 9.29
N GLY A 15 -16.85 0.19 9.21
CA GLY A 15 -17.95 -0.08 8.28
C GLY A 15 -19.01 -1.07 8.80
N VAL A 16 -18.84 -1.62 10.01
CA VAL A 16 -19.85 -2.40 10.73
C VAL A 16 -20.38 -1.60 11.92
N SER A 17 -21.69 -1.57 12.11
CA SER A 17 -22.35 -0.86 13.21
C SER A 17 -23.38 -1.74 13.93
N LEU A 18 -23.60 -1.45 15.22
CA LEU A 18 -24.64 -2.06 16.05
C LEU A 18 -25.92 -1.21 15.96
N ASP A 19 -27.03 -1.80 15.54
CA ASP A 19 -28.34 -1.21 15.73
C ASP A 19 -28.75 -1.36 17.19
N VAL A 20 -28.72 -0.25 17.93
CA VAL A 20 -28.98 -0.21 19.37
C VAL A 20 -30.41 -0.55 19.78
N THR A 21 -31.36 -0.63 18.83
CA THR A 21 -32.76 -0.96 19.13
C THR A 21 -33.04 -2.43 18.89
N THR A 22 -32.41 -3.00 17.85
CA THR A 22 -32.69 -4.38 17.40
C THR A 22 -31.60 -5.38 17.76
N GLY A 23 -30.40 -4.91 18.11
CA GLY A 23 -29.23 -5.76 18.40
C GLY A 23 -28.54 -6.32 17.16
N VAL A 24 -28.95 -5.91 15.95
CA VAL A 24 -28.37 -6.39 14.69
C VAL A 24 -27.07 -5.66 14.39
N LEU A 25 -25.98 -6.42 14.21
CA LEU A 25 -24.74 -5.95 13.60
C LEU A 25 -24.91 -5.92 12.07
N ARG A 26 -24.65 -4.77 11.43
CA ARG A 26 -24.84 -4.60 9.98
C ARG A 26 -23.76 -3.72 9.36
N GLY A 27 -23.61 -3.82 8.04
CA GLY A 27 -22.65 -3.05 7.25
C GLY A 27 -21.62 -3.94 6.56
N THR A 28 -20.67 -3.31 5.87
CA THR A 28 -19.60 -3.97 5.12
C THR A 28 -18.26 -3.51 5.66
N PRO A 29 -17.37 -4.41 6.11
CA PRO A 29 -16.03 -4.04 6.55
C PRO A 29 -15.27 -3.28 5.46
N THR A 30 -14.80 -2.06 5.73
CA THR A 30 -14.05 -1.24 4.76
C THR A 30 -12.55 -1.52 4.85
N ALA A 31 -11.90 -1.76 3.72
CA ALA A 31 -10.60 -2.45 3.58
C ALA A 31 -9.38 -1.86 4.32
N ALA A 32 -9.40 -0.61 4.81
CA ALA A 32 -8.27 -0.06 5.55
C ALA A 32 -8.23 -0.65 6.97
N GLY A 33 -7.47 -1.73 7.18
CA GLY A 33 -7.20 -2.30 8.51
C GLY A 33 -8.35 -3.10 9.15
N ALA A 34 -9.33 -3.57 8.37
CA ALA A 34 -10.45 -4.37 8.89
C ALA A 34 -10.09 -5.85 9.15
N ALA A 35 -8.91 -6.32 8.73
CA ALA A 35 -8.47 -7.69 8.95
C ALA A 35 -8.05 -7.89 10.42
N GLY A 36 -8.59 -8.91 11.07
CA GLY A 36 -8.27 -9.19 12.46
C GLY A 36 -9.41 -9.82 13.24
N THR A 37 -9.15 -10.04 14.53
CA THR A 37 -10.15 -10.51 15.49
C THR A 37 -10.58 -9.33 16.35
N TYR A 38 -11.87 -9.03 16.31
CA TYR A 38 -12.52 -8.03 17.14
C TYR A 38 -13.31 -8.74 18.24
N THR A 39 -13.21 -8.21 19.45
CA THR A 39 -13.88 -8.75 20.64
C THR A 39 -14.79 -7.71 21.30
N PRO A 40 -15.81 -7.17 20.57
CA PRO A 40 -16.79 -6.26 21.16
C PRO A 40 -17.52 -6.93 22.32
N SER A 41 -17.71 -6.17 23.40
CA SER A 41 -18.51 -6.55 24.55
C SER A 41 -19.85 -5.81 24.50
N ILE A 42 -20.96 -6.55 24.51
CA ILE A 42 -22.31 -6.02 24.29
C ILE A 42 -23.21 -6.31 25.50
N THR A 43 -24.02 -5.34 25.89
CA THR A 43 -25.08 -5.49 26.89
C THR A 43 -26.46 -5.31 26.27
N ALA A 44 -27.47 -5.85 26.92
CA ALA A 44 -28.87 -5.70 26.56
C ALA A 44 -29.66 -5.17 27.77
N THR A 45 -30.53 -4.19 27.55
CA THR A 45 -31.33 -3.56 28.61
C THR A 45 -32.82 -3.72 28.32
N ASN A 46 -33.60 -3.92 29.38
CA ASN A 46 -35.06 -3.79 29.38
C ASN A 46 -35.54 -3.15 30.69
N ALA A 47 -36.86 -3.07 30.90
CA ALA A 47 -37.45 -2.48 32.10
C ALA A 47 -37.01 -3.14 33.43
N SER A 48 -36.50 -4.36 33.40
CA SER A 48 -36.01 -5.10 34.57
C SER A 48 -34.52 -4.89 34.85
N GLY A 49 -33.79 -4.20 33.96
CA GLY A 49 -32.38 -3.87 34.13
C GLY A 49 -31.50 -4.19 32.92
N THR A 50 -30.19 -4.09 33.11
CA THR A 50 -29.15 -4.35 32.09
C THR A 50 -28.48 -5.70 32.36
N SER A 51 -28.29 -6.49 31.32
CA SER A 51 -27.60 -7.78 31.40
C SER A 51 -26.13 -7.63 31.76
N PRO A 52 -25.47 -8.70 32.25
CA PRO A 52 -24.02 -8.81 32.15
C PRO A 52 -23.54 -8.62 30.71
N ALA A 53 -22.33 -8.12 30.55
CA ALA A 53 -21.73 -7.92 29.23
C ALA A 53 -21.32 -9.26 28.60
N VAL A 54 -21.62 -9.43 27.32
CA VAL A 54 -21.28 -10.62 26.53
C VAL A 54 -20.24 -10.25 25.49
N VAL A 55 -19.12 -10.97 25.50
CA VAL A 55 -18.07 -10.81 24.48
C VAL A 55 -18.46 -11.61 23.24
N VAL A 56 -18.45 -10.94 22.09
CA VAL A 56 -18.66 -11.55 20.77
C VAL A 56 -17.34 -11.53 20.02
N THR A 57 -16.93 -12.66 19.46
CA THR A 57 -15.75 -12.73 18.60
C THR A 57 -16.17 -12.56 17.15
N ILE A 58 -15.70 -11.48 16.52
CA ILE A 58 -15.88 -11.22 15.10
C ILE A 58 -14.52 -11.36 14.43
N THR A 59 -14.39 -12.37 13.59
CA THR A 59 -13.19 -12.54 12.76
C THR A 59 -13.53 -12.04 11.36
N ILE A 60 -12.90 -10.94 10.97
CA ILE A 60 -12.91 -10.53 9.56
C ILE A 60 -11.72 -11.24 8.92
N ALA A 61 -12.05 -12.24 8.10
CA ALA A 61 -11.07 -12.90 7.28
C ALA A 61 -10.50 -11.88 6.29
N ASP A 62 -9.18 -11.78 6.27
CA ASP A 62 -8.51 -11.05 5.23
C ASP A 62 -8.73 -11.77 3.90
N THR A 63 -9.11 -11.04 2.86
CA THR A 63 -8.81 -11.47 1.49
C THR A 63 -7.74 -10.55 0.93
N LEU A 64 -6.57 -10.63 1.56
CA LEU A 64 -5.30 -10.21 1.03
C LEU A 64 -4.45 -11.47 0.86
N LEU A 65 -4.11 -11.80 -0.37
CA LEU A 65 -2.97 -12.68 -0.64
C LEU A 65 -1.69 -11.82 -0.48
N THR A 66 -1.39 -11.52 0.80
CA THR A 66 -0.17 -10.95 1.42
C THR A 66 0.45 -9.64 0.89
N TYR A 67 0.39 -8.64 1.79
CA TYR A 67 1.22 -7.45 2.01
C TYR A 67 2.73 -7.81 2.21
N GLU A 68 3.74 -7.01 1.88
CA GLU A 68 4.21 -5.77 2.55
C GLU A 68 4.62 -4.68 1.54
N GLY A 69 4.36 -3.41 1.86
CA GLY A 69 4.79 -2.27 1.06
C GLY A 69 6.31 -2.09 1.07
N PHE A 70 6.91 -1.79 -0.08
CA PHE A 70 8.30 -1.32 -0.15
C PHE A 70 8.42 -0.04 -0.98
N ASN A 71 8.98 0.98 -0.33
CA ASN A 71 9.37 2.25 -0.90
C ASN A 71 10.73 2.07 -1.60
N TYR A 72 10.74 1.77 -2.90
CA TYR A 72 11.98 1.60 -3.66
C TYR A 72 12.61 2.98 -3.96
N THR A 73 13.69 3.33 -3.26
CA THR A 73 14.52 4.48 -3.65
C THR A 73 15.37 4.08 -4.85
N ALA A 74 15.12 4.71 -6.00
CA ALA A 74 15.90 4.51 -7.21
C ALA A 74 17.41 4.62 -6.92
N SER A 75 18.20 3.71 -7.50
CA SER A 75 19.68 3.67 -7.43
C SER A 75 20.31 3.19 -6.12
N THR A 76 19.58 2.49 -5.25
CA THR A 76 20.15 1.83 -4.05
C THR A 76 20.29 0.32 -4.22
N SER A 77 21.30 -0.27 -3.55
CA SER A 77 21.54 -1.72 -3.59
C SER A 77 20.46 -2.47 -2.83
N ILE A 78 19.91 -3.51 -3.48
CA ILE A 78 18.88 -4.40 -2.95
C ILE A 78 19.41 -5.50 -2.00
N THR A 79 20.72 -5.51 -1.71
CA THR A 79 21.34 -6.51 -0.82
C THR A 79 21.06 -6.20 0.65
N GLY A 80 20.43 -7.12 1.38
CA GLY A 80 20.25 -7.04 2.83
C GLY A 80 18.94 -6.41 3.32
N LEU A 81 18.00 -6.13 2.42
CA LEU A 81 16.64 -5.72 2.78
C LEU A 81 15.79 -6.97 3.05
N THR A 82 14.82 -6.89 3.97
CA THR A 82 14.02 -8.04 4.44
C THR A 82 13.07 -8.65 3.41
N GLY A 83 13.07 -8.16 2.16
CA GLY A 83 12.48 -8.83 1.00
C GLY A 83 13.22 -10.09 0.54
N GLY A 84 14.25 -10.53 1.27
CA GLY A 84 15.07 -11.67 0.87
C GLY A 84 15.96 -11.35 -0.32
N THR A 85 16.98 -12.18 -0.51
CA THR A 85 17.71 -12.20 -1.77
C THR A 85 16.79 -12.88 -2.79
N GLY A 86 16.01 -12.11 -3.56
CA GLY A 86 15.26 -12.65 -4.70
C GLY A 86 16.10 -13.65 -5.51
N TRP A 87 15.46 -14.60 -6.18
CA TRP A 87 16.08 -15.83 -6.71
C TRP A 87 17.32 -15.52 -7.57
N ARG A 88 18.52 -15.57 -6.97
CA ARG A 88 19.79 -15.48 -7.68
C ARG A 88 20.19 -16.87 -8.14
N SER A 89 20.43 -17.01 -9.44
CA SER A 89 21.32 -18.08 -9.93
C SER A 89 22.71 -17.82 -9.33
N PRO A 90 23.26 -18.73 -8.51
CA PRO A 90 24.66 -18.62 -8.13
C PRO A 90 25.48 -18.74 -9.41
N SER A 91 26.43 -17.84 -9.58
CA SER A 91 27.55 -18.05 -10.49
C SER A 91 28.16 -19.42 -10.20
N ASN A 92 28.19 -20.28 -11.21
CA ASN A 92 28.88 -21.57 -11.21
C ASN A 92 28.35 -22.63 -10.21
N SER A 93 27.23 -23.28 -10.55
CA SER A 93 26.95 -24.72 -10.27
C SER A 93 25.65 -25.16 -10.99
N SER A 94 25.73 -26.26 -11.75
CA SER A 94 24.80 -26.73 -12.80
C SER A 94 23.38 -27.16 -12.38
N TRP A 95 22.43 -27.01 -13.31
CA TRP A 95 21.02 -27.43 -13.26
C TRP A 95 20.69 -28.43 -14.40
N THR A 96 19.98 -29.55 -14.12
CA THR A 96 18.87 -30.19 -14.92
C THR A 96 18.51 -31.62 -14.46
N SER A 97 17.22 -31.97 -14.45
CA SER A 97 16.58 -33.31 -14.34
C SER A 97 17.17 -34.46 -13.46
N ALA A 98 16.31 -34.93 -12.54
CA ALA A 98 16.20 -36.27 -11.95
C ALA A 98 17.36 -36.79 -11.07
N GLY A 99 17.13 -36.80 -9.74
CA GLY A 99 17.90 -37.52 -8.73
C GLY A 99 18.78 -36.66 -7.80
N THR A 100 18.30 -36.40 -6.58
CA THR A 100 18.94 -35.73 -5.37
C THR A 100 19.39 -34.23 -5.29
N THR A 101 19.24 -33.71 -4.04
CA THR A 101 18.71 -32.43 -3.50
C THR A 101 19.67 -31.23 -3.37
N GLY A 102 19.13 -30.00 -3.30
CA GLY A 102 19.83 -28.75 -2.97
C GLY A 102 18.89 -27.69 -2.36
N THR A 103 19.35 -26.97 -1.34
CA THR A 103 18.55 -26.16 -0.39
C THR A 103 18.08 -24.81 -0.95
N VAL A 104 16.79 -24.53 -0.79
CA VAL A 104 16.16 -23.21 -1.03
C VAL A 104 16.53 -22.26 0.11
N ALA A 105 17.19 -21.14 -0.18
CA ALA A 105 17.28 -20.02 0.77
C ALA A 105 15.94 -19.27 0.72
N THR A 106 15.01 -19.65 1.59
CA THR A 106 13.69 -19.04 1.69
C THR A 106 13.79 -17.64 2.29
N SER A 107 13.52 -16.63 1.48
CA SER A 107 12.78 -15.43 1.90
C SER A 107 12.20 -14.78 0.63
N GLY A 108 10.86 -14.67 0.56
CA GLY A 108 10.14 -14.16 -0.62
C GLY A 108 9.08 -15.09 -1.24
N LEU A 109 8.46 -15.99 -0.47
CA LEU A 109 7.20 -16.65 -0.85
C LEU A 109 6.29 -16.74 0.38
N THR A 110 5.06 -16.26 0.31
CA THR A 110 4.01 -16.72 1.22
C THR A 110 2.75 -17.05 0.43
N TYR A 111 2.51 -18.35 0.25
CA TYR A 111 1.19 -18.88 -0.10
C TYR A 111 0.48 -19.18 1.22
N THR A 112 -0.63 -18.49 1.50
CA THR A 112 -1.29 -18.48 2.82
C THR A 112 -2.08 -19.75 3.16
N ALA A 113 -2.16 -20.74 2.27
CA ALA A 113 -2.74 -22.05 2.54
C ALA A 113 -2.15 -23.10 1.58
N ILE A 114 -1.01 -23.70 1.94
CA ILE A 114 -0.45 -24.82 1.20
C ILE A 114 -0.83 -26.11 1.93
N ASN A 115 -1.49 -27.04 1.24
CA ASN A 115 -1.42 -28.45 1.62
C ASN A 115 -0.03 -28.98 1.21
N PRO A 116 0.85 -29.37 2.16
CA PRO A 116 2.21 -29.78 1.88
C PRO A 116 2.32 -30.98 0.92
N ALA A 117 1.24 -31.73 0.68
CA ALA A 117 1.18 -32.81 -0.30
C ALA A 117 1.31 -32.35 -1.76
N TYR A 118 1.11 -31.06 -2.06
CA TYR A 118 1.17 -30.52 -3.43
C TYR A 118 2.38 -29.63 -3.71
N THR A 119 3.28 -29.46 -2.73
CA THR A 119 4.59 -28.83 -2.93
C THR A 119 5.68 -29.89 -3.03
N SER A 120 5.88 -30.43 -4.24
CA SER A 120 7.18 -31.01 -4.59
C SER A 120 7.92 -30.04 -5.49
N PHE A 121 8.62 -29.06 -4.90
CA PHE A 121 9.80 -28.49 -5.55
C PHE A 121 10.97 -29.42 -5.20
N ALA A 122 11.01 -30.59 -5.83
CA ALA A 122 12.20 -31.42 -5.77
C ALA A 122 13.23 -30.79 -6.72
N PRO A 123 14.46 -30.48 -6.27
CA PRO A 123 15.59 -30.18 -7.15
C PRO A 123 15.86 -31.40 -8.03
N THR A 124 16.97 -31.51 -8.74
CA THR A 124 17.94 -32.59 -8.54
C THR A 124 18.64 -32.84 -9.89
N GLY A 125 19.99 -32.86 -9.89
CA GLY A 125 20.83 -32.26 -10.95
C GLY A 125 21.29 -33.13 -12.14
N LEU A 126 21.93 -32.46 -13.12
CA LEU A 126 22.86 -32.96 -14.12
C LEU A 126 23.49 -31.80 -14.93
N ALA A 127 24.71 -32.04 -15.40
CA ALA A 127 25.59 -31.11 -16.09
C ALA A 127 25.42 -31.21 -17.62
N GLY A 128 25.22 -30.06 -18.28
CA GLY A 128 25.25 -29.94 -19.74
C GLY A 128 24.42 -28.79 -20.31
N ASN A 129 25.02 -27.61 -20.43
CA ASN A 129 24.81 -26.57 -21.45
C ASN A 129 23.40 -26.12 -21.96
N PHE A 130 22.28 -26.34 -21.24
CA PHE A 130 20.95 -25.87 -21.69
C PHE A 130 20.05 -25.30 -20.56
N GLY A 131 19.15 -24.38 -20.92
CA GLY A 131 18.41 -23.46 -20.04
C GLY A 131 17.54 -24.07 -18.92
N GLY A 132 17.52 -23.41 -17.76
CA GLY A 132 16.81 -23.85 -16.55
C GLY A 132 15.37 -23.36 -16.45
N SER A 133 14.49 -24.17 -15.85
CA SER A 133 13.05 -23.93 -15.67
C SER A 133 12.62 -24.21 -14.24
N VAL A 134 11.84 -23.31 -13.64
CA VAL A 134 11.08 -23.52 -12.39
C VAL A 134 9.61 -23.64 -12.75
N GLN A 135 8.92 -24.67 -12.26
CA GLN A 135 7.52 -24.92 -12.59
C GLN A 135 6.78 -25.33 -11.32
N ASN A 136 5.58 -24.79 -11.09
CA ASN A 136 4.64 -25.47 -10.20
C ASN A 136 3.85 -26.50 -11.01
N THR A 137 3.48 -27.60 -10.36
CA THR A 137 2.69 -28.67 -10.98
C THR A 137 1.19 -28.36 -10.96
N ARG A 138 0.75 -27.45 -10.08
CA ARG A 138 -0.64 -27.00 -9.93
C ARG A 138 -0.70 -25.69 -9.12
N LEU A 139 -1.66 -24.81 -9.40
CA LEU A 139 -1.92 -23.63 -8.57
C LEU A 139 -2.68 -23.99 -7.28
N PRO A 140 -2.18 -23.61 -6.08
CA PRO A 140 -2.79 -23.99 -4.81
C PRO A 140 -4.24 -23.52 -4.59
N ALA A 141 -4.67 -22.41 -5.22
CA ALA A 141 -5.95 -21.75 -4.94
C ALA A 141 -7.09 -22.10 -5.94
N ILE A 142 -6.89 -23.13 -6.78
CA ILE A 142 -7.90 -23.68 -7.70
C ILE A 142 -8.76 -24.78 -7.03
N ASP A 143 -8.42 -25.20 -5.82
CA ASP A 143 -9.22 -26.18 -5.07
C ASP A 143 -10.59 -25.66 -4.65
N ALA A 144 -11.52 -26.56 -4.34
CA ALA A 144 -12.84 -26.21 -3.82
C ALA A 144 -12.71 -25.36 -2.55
N GLY A 145 -13.31 -24.16 -2.56
CA GLY A 145 -13.18 -23.17 -1.47
C GLY A 145 -11.94 -22.27 -1.56
N GLY A 146 -11.03 -22.51 -2.51
CA GLY A 146 -9.91 -21.61 -2.79
C GLY A 146 -10.37 -20.29 -3.43
N VAL A 147 -9.55 -19.24 -3.31
CA VAL A 147 -9.88 -17.86 -3.75
C VAL A 147 -10.40 -17.81 -5.19
N TYR A 148 -9.81 -18.56 -6.13
CA TYR A 148 -10.25 -18.56 -7.52
C TYR A 148 -11.51 -19.39 -7.77
N ALA A 149 -11.73 -20.45 -6.98
CA ALA A 149 -12.98 -21.20 -7.01
C ALA A 149 -14.13 -20.37 -6.44
N THR A 150 -13.91 -19.67 -5.32
CA THR A 150 -14.88 -18.76 -4.70
C THR A 150 -15.18 -17.55 -5.58
N ALA A 151 -14.19 -17.06 -6.33
CA ALA A 151 -14.39 -16.02 -7.33
C ALA A 151 -15.07 -16.51 -8.62
N GLY A 152 -15.46 -17.79 -8.70
CA GLY A 152 -16.13 -18.37 -9.88
C GLY A 152 -15.22 -18.53 -11.10
N LEU A 153 -13.90 -18.39 -10.92
CA LEU A 153 -12.92 -18.45 -12.01
C LEU A 153 -12.47 -19.88 -12.33
N LYS A 154 -12.78 -20.85 -11.47
CA LYS A 154 -12.48 -22.26 -11.69
C LYS A 154 -13.46 -22.87 -12.70
N ALA A 155 -12.93 -23.58 -13.71
CA ALA A 155 -13.74 -24.36 -14.65
C ALA A 155 -14.49 -25.49 -13.94
N SER A 156 -15.75 -25.71 -14.33
CA SER A 156 -16.60 -26.77 -13.76
C SER A 156 -16.15 -28.18 -14.17
N ASP A 157 -15.49 -28.30 -15.31
CA ASP A 157 -15.05 -29.57 -15.93
C ASP A 157 -13.58 -29.91 -15.69
N GLY A 158 -12.84 -29.07 -14.96
CA GLY A 158 -11.39 -29.20 -14.87
C GLY A 158 -10.74 -28.57 -13.64
N ASN A 159 -9.41 -28.74 -13.58
CA ASN A 159 -8.52 -28.22 -12.55
C ASN A 159 -7.76 -26.99 -13.05
N TYR A 160 -8.43 -26.09 -13.77
CA TYR A 160 -7.86 -24.87 -14.32
C TYR A 160 -8.81 -23.68 -14.14
N ILE A 161 -8.27 -22.48 -14.30
CA ILE A 161 -8.99 -21.20 -14.34
C ILE A 161 -9.32 -20.86 -15.79
N GLY A 162 -10.52 -20.33 -16.03
CA GLY A 162 -10.97 -19.92 -17.36
C GLY A 162 -11.67 -21.02 -18.16
N GLY A 163 -11.65 -20.92 -19.48
CA GLY A 163 -12.38 -21.81 -20.40
C GLY A 163 -13.78 -21.32 -20.76
N GLY A 164 -14.41 -22.00 -21.74
CA GLY A 164 -15.60 -21.53 -22.46
C GLY A 164 -16.91 -21.40 -21.67
N THR A 165 -16.87 -21.61 -20.36
CA THR A 165 -18.01 -21.47 -19.45
C THR A 165 -17.74 -20.49 -18.31
N VAL A 166 -16.51 -20.01 -18.16
CA VAL A 166 -16.08 -19.16 -17.04
C VAL A 166 -16.17 -17.70 -17.45
N SER A 167 -16.73 -16.86 -16.60
CA SER A 167 -16.72 -15.40 -16.78
C SER A 167 -16.07 -14.72 -15.58
N GLY A 168 -15.19 -13.76 -15.84
CA GLY A 168 -14.51 -13.01 -14.79
C GLY A 168 -13.08 -12.62 -15.17
N THR A 169 -12.37 -12.02 -14.22
CA THR A 169 -11.05 -11.43 -14.49
C THR A 169 -10.02 -11.97 -13.51
N LEU A 170 -8.90 -12.46 -14.06
CA LEU A 170 -7.70 -12.78 -13.30
C LEU A 170 -6.62 -11.75 -13.64
N TRP A 171 -5.98 -11.21 -12.61
CA TRP A 171 -4.81 -10.37 -12.72
C TRP A 171 -3.59 -11.11 -12.20
N GLY A 172 -2.42 -10.75 -12.71
CA GLY A 172 -1.15 -11.18 -12.15
C GLY A 172 -0.02 -10.22 -12.46
N SER A 173 1.07 -10.36 -11.73
CA SER A 173 2.28 -9.59 -11.96
C SER A 173 3.52 -10.34 -11.51
N PHE A 174 4.67 -9.84 -11.93
CA PHE A 174 5.97 -10.20 -11.39
C PHE A 174 6.99 -9.12 -11.71
N LEU A 175 8.02 -9.03 -10.87
CA LEU A 175 9.24 -8.30 -11.20
C LEU A 175 10.18 -9.22 -11.97
N VAL A 176 10.84 -8.68 -12.99
CA VAL A 176 11.87 -9.38 -13.75
C VAL A 176 13.06 -8.47 -14.03
N ALA A 177 14.26 -8.98 -13.77
CA ALA A 177 15.52 -8.36 -14.13
C ALA A 177 16.39 -9.33 -14.92
N ALA A 178 17.16 -8.81 -15.87
CA ALA A 178 18.16 -9.56 -16.61
C ALA A 178 19.48 -8.81 -16.69
N ASN A 179 20.57 -9.57 -16.80
CA ASN A 179 21.90 -8.99 -17.03
C ASN A 179 22.63 -9.76 -18.16
N PRO A 180 22.80 -9.17 -19.36
CA PRO A 180 22.05 -8.06 -19.98
C PRO A 180 20.88 -8.54 -20.87
N TRP A 181 19.84 -7.71 -21.06
CA TRP A 181 18.67 -8.02 -21.92
C TRP A 181 18.96 -8.07 -23.43
N SER A 182 20.07 -7.48 -23.90
CA SER A 182 20.16 -6.90 -25.25
C SER A 182 21.24 -7.47 -26.19
N THR A 183 21.77 -8.66 -25.95
CA THR A 183 22.71 -9.29 -26.92
C THR A 183 22.06 -10.47 -27.63
N ALA A 184 22.56 -10.85 -28.81
CA ALA A 184 22.20 -12.10 -29.49
C ALA A 184 22.43 -13.36 -28.62
N SER A 185 23.08 -13.20 -27.47
CA SER A 185 23.35 -14.21 -26.46
C SER A 185 22.51 -14.04 -25.17
N GLY A 186 21.76 -12.94 -24.99
CA GLY A 186 21.06 -12.61 -23.74
C GLY A 186 19.99 -13.64 -23.34
N PRO A 187 19.51 -13.60 -22.08
CA PRO A 187 18.50 -14.53 -21.60
C PRO A 187 17.18 -14.26 -22.30
N GLN A 188 16.49 -15.34 -22.65
CA GLN A 188 15.13 -15.29 -23.19
C GLN A 188 14.15 -15.55 -22.05
N MET A 189 13.32 -14.56 -21.72
CA MET A 189 12.24 -14.76 -20.76
C MET A 189 11.18 -15.69 -21.36
N VAL A 190 10.85 -16.74 -20.60
CA VAL A 190 9.66 -17.55 -20.82
C VAL A 190 8.90 -17.65 -19.51
N PHE A 191 7.74 -17.02 -19.49
CA PHE A 191 6.74 -17.14 -18.44
C PHE A 191 5.56 -17.93 -19.02
N ASN A 192 5.55 -19.25 -18.85
CA ASN A 192 4.42 -20.05 -19.31
C ASN A 192 3.36 -20.09 -18.24
N LEU A 193 2.12 -20.07 -18.71
CA LEU A 193 0.94 -20.18 -17.90
C LEU A 193 0.24 -21.52 -18.25
N ASP A 194 0.90 -22.72 -18.17
CA ASP A 194 0.34 -24.12 -18.12
C ASP A 194 1.23 -25.31 -18.66
N THR A 195 0.91 -26.57 -18.25
CA THR A 195 1.29 -27.91 -18.78
C THR A 195 0.07 -28.86 -19.03
N THR A 196 0.16 -29.62 -20.12
CA THR A 196 -0.58 -30.85 -20.60
C THR A 196 -2.08 -31.16 -20.34
N THR A 197 -2.83 -30.61 -19.39
CA THR A 197 -4.26 -31.00 -19.19
C THR A 197 -5.24 -29.86 -19.47
N GLY A 198 -6.12 -30.03 -20.46
CA GLY A 198 -7.15 -29.05 -20.89
C GLY A 198 -7.15 -28.82 -22.40
N THR A 199 -8.31 -28.55 -23.01
CA THR A 199 -8.49 -28.34 -24.46
C THR A 199 -8.49 -26.86 -24.88
N GLY A 200 -8.30 -25.94 -23.94
CA GLY A 200 -8.29 -24.49 -24.18
C GLY A 200 -7.00 -23.95 -24.78
N THR A 201 -7.05 -22.68 -25.23
CA THR A 201 -5.91 -21.94 -25.77
C THR A 201 -5.00 -21.49 -24.62
N LYS A 202 -3.72 -21.83 -24.72
CA LYS A 202 -2.71 -21.53 -23.69
C LYS A 202 -1.83 -20.38 -24.15
N VAL A 203 -1.44 -19.51 -23.22
CA VAL A 203 -0.61 -18.34 -23.53
C VAL A 203 0.66 -18.32 -22.67
N SER A 204 1.65 -17.60 -23.16
CA SER A 204 2.93 -17.38 -22.49
C SER A 204 3.44 -15.99 -22.84
N ILE A 205 4.13 -15.35 -21.90
CA ILE A 205 4.86 -14.11 -22.15
C ILE A 205 6.30 -14.50 -22.48
N ARG A 206 6.73 -14.21 -23.70
CA ARG A 206 7.95 -14.80 -24.24
C ARG A 206 8.78 -13.84 -25.11
N GLN A 207 10.10 -13.94 -24.95
CA GLN A 207 11.06 -13.61 -26.01
C GLN A 207 11.31 -14.86 -26.86
N THR A 208 11.03 -14.79 -28.16
CA THR A 208 11.19 -15.93 -29.08
C THR A 208 12.64 -16.11 -29.53
N SER A 209 13.44 -15.05 -29.48
CA SER A 209 14.89 -15.08 -29.65
C SER A 209 15.59 -14.10 -28.70
N ALA A 210 16.90 -14.26 -28.50
CA ALA A 210 17.68 -13.36 -27.63
C ALA A 210 17.54 -11.91 -28.14
N GLY A 211 17.17 -10.99 -27.26
CA GLY A 211 16.99 -9.58 -27.63
C GLY A 211 15.74 -9.29 -28.48
N SER A 212 14.87 -10.27 -28.75
CA SER A 212 13.57 -10.01 -29.40
C SER A 212 12.60 -9.33 -28.43
N ALA A 213 11.66 -8.55 -28.97
CA ALA A 213 10.52 -8.02 -28.21
C ALA A 213 9.83 -9.11 -27.37
N LEU A 214 9.24 -8.70 -26.25
CA LEU A 214 8.27 -9.55 -25.57
C LEU A 214 7.04 -9.68 -26.45
N THR A 215 6.51 -10.89 -26.51
CA THR A 215 5.35 -11.28 -27.30
C THR A 215 4.47 -12.23 -26.50
N ILE A 216 3.23 -12.42 -26.95
CA ILE A 216 2.36 -13.48 -26.44
C ILE A 216 2.42 -14.65 -27.42
N THR A 217 2.85 -15.81 -26.95
CA THR A 217 2.91 -17.04 -27.75
C THR A 217 2.10 -18.15 -27.10
N ASP A 218 1.79 -19.21 -27.85
CA ASP A 218 1.42 -20.47 -27.23
C ASP A 218 2.60 -21.04 -26.41
N VAL A 219 2.35 -22.08 -25.63
CA VAL A 219 3.37 -22.75 -24.79
C VAL A 219 4.53 -23.38 -25.58
N ASN A 220 4.37 -23.57 -26.90
CA ASN A 220 5.39 -24.08 -27.80
C ASN A 220 6.22 -22.95 -28.43
N GLY A 221 5.90 -21.68 -28.16
CA GLY A 221 6.56 -20.53 -28.77
C GLY A 221 6.01 -20.11 -30.13
N ARG A 222 4.86 -20.63 -30.54
CA ARG A 222 4.20 -20.19 -31.77
C ARG A 222 3.47 -18.89 -31.49
N GLY A 223 3.69 -17.87 -32.32
CA GLY A 223 3.02 -16.58 -32.20
C GLY A 223 1.50 -16.74 -32.24
N LEU A 224 0.82 -16.18 -31.25
CA LEU A 224 -0.62 -15.98 -31.32
C LEU A 224 -0.88 -14.64 -32.03
N SER A 225 -2.06 -14.49 -32.66
CA SER A 225 -2.43 -13.23 -33.30
C SER A 225 -2.63 -12.17 -32.22
N ALA A 226 -1.56 -11.44 -31.94
CA ALA A 226 -1.51 -10.41 -30.92
C ALA A 226 -1.56 -9.02 -31.56
N THR A 227 -2.18 -8.09 -30.87
CA THR A 227 -2.09 -6.65 -31.17
C THR A 227 -1.02 -6.05 -30.27
N GLY A 228 -0.05 -5.35 -30.86
CA GLY A 228 1.06 -4.73 -30.13
C GLY A 228 2.25 -5.67 -29.88
N THR A 229 3.33 -5.09 -29.36
CA THR A 229 4.55 -5.77 -28.89
C THR A 229 5.18 -4.89 -27.81
N ILE A 230 5.96 -5.47 -26.89
CA ILE A 230 6.80 -4.70 -25.97
C ILE A 230 8.25 -4.84 -26.45
N PRO A 231 8.83 -3.82 -27.09
CA PRO A 231 10.21 -3.86 -27.57
C PRO A 231 11.19 -4.12 -26.44
N THR A 232 12.28 -4.83 -26.71
CA THR A 232 13.35 -5.03 -25.74
C THR A 232 14.03 -3.75 -25.31
N SER A 233 14.02 -2.72 -26.16
CA SER A 233 14.49 -1.38 -25.82
C SER A 233 13.65 -0.70 -24.74
N SER A 234 12.43 -1.18 -24.47
CA SER A 234 11.59 -0.68 -23.37
C SER A 234 11.93 -1.31 -22.03
N LEU A 235 12.68 -2.42 -22.00
CA LEU A 235 13.07 -3.10 -20.76
C LEU A 235 14.29 -2.41 -20.13
N SER A 236 14.17 -2.09 -18.85
CA SER A 236 15.28 -1.56 -18.07
C SER A 236 16.38 -2.60 -17.88
N THR A 237 17.62 -2.20 -18.14
CA THR A 237 18.84 -3.00 -17.92
C THR A 237 19.48 -2.77 -16.55
N THR A 238 19.02 -1.74 -15.83
CA THR A 238 19.60 -1.31 -14.55
C THR A 238 18.64 -1.47 -13.37
N THR A 239 17.34 -1.59 -13.63
CA THR A 239 16.30 -1.81 -12.62
C THR A 239 15.40 -2.97 -13.02
N PRO A 240 14.76 -3.65 -12.05
CA PRO A 240 13.70 -4.62 -12.33
C PRO A 240 12.56 -3.97 -13.13
N ASN A 241 11.97 -4.76 -14.02
CA ASN A 241 10.79 -4.41 -14.79
C ASN A 241 9.58 -5.08 -14.14
N LEU A 242 8.52 -4.32 -13.87
CA LEU A 242 7.24 -4.85 -13.46
C LEU A 242 6.45 -5.27 -14.70
N ILE A 243 6.16 -6.55 -14.82
CA ILE A 243 5.23 -7.07 -15.80
C ILE A 243 3.90 -7.30 -15.09
N VAL A 244 2.82 -6.74 -15.64
CA VAL A 244 1.45 -6.99 -15.18
C VAL A 244 0.70 -7.66 -16.33
N PHE A 245 -0.14 -8.63 -16.02
CA PHE A 245 -1.00 -9.27 -17.00
C PHE A 245 -2.42 -9.45 -16.48
N ARG A 246 -3.35 -9.58 -17.42
CA ARG A 246 -4.77 -9.77 -17.16
C ARG A 246 -5.35 -10.80 -18.10
N TYR A 247 -6.10 -11.73 -17.56
CA TYR A 247 -7.10 -12.51 -18.28
C TYR A 247 -8.48 -11.92 -18.06
N VAL A 248 -9.24 -11.76 -19.14
CA VAL A 248 -10.68 -11.51 -19.11
C VAL A 248 -11.35 -12.70 -19.76
N PHE A 249 -12.05 -13.50 -18.95
CA PHE A 249 -12.83 -14.65 -19.39
C PHE A 249 -14.27 -14.21 -19.68
N ASN A 250 -14.78 -14.56 -20.86
CA ASN A 250 -16.07 -14.10 -21.38
C ASN A 250 -17.07 -15.25 -21.63
N GLY A 251 -16.95 -16.33 -20.86
CA GLY A 251 -17.82 -17.50 -20.98
C GLY A 251 -17.74 -18.11 -22.38
N ALA A 252 -18.87 -18.19 -23.08
CA ALA A 252 -18.93 -18.73 -24.45
C ALA A 252 -18.34 -17.78 -25.52
N GLY A 253 -17.98 -16.54 -25.14
CA GLY A 253 -17.33 -15.57 -26.02
C GLY A 253 -15.81 -15.79 -26.10
N ASN A 254 -15.14 -14.92 -26.87
CA ASN A 254 -13.69 -14.89 -26.90
C ASN A 254 -13.14 -14.23 -25.63
N ASP A 255 -12.09 -14.81 -25.08
CA ASP A 255 -11.37 -14.29 -23.94
C ASP A 255 -10.25 -13.34 -24.39
N THR A 256 -9.74 -12.52 -23.47
CA THR A 256 -8.64 -11.59 -23.73
C THR A 256 -7.50 -11.80 -22.74
N PHE A 257 -6.26 -11.78 -23.24
CA PHE A 257 -5.04 -11.76 -22.44
C PHE A 257 -4.23 -10.51 -22.75
N ASP A 258 -4.07 -9.65 -21.74
CA ASP A 258 -3.40 -8.35 -21.85
C ASP A 258 -2.11 -8.35 -21.02
N VAL A 259 -1.08 -7.67 -21.52
CA VAL A 259 0.22 -7.54 -20.85
C VAL A 259 0.68 -6.08 -20.88
N TRP A 260 1.11 -5.59 -19.71
CA TRP A 260 1.71 -4.28 -19.51
C TRP A 260 3.14 -4.40 -19.02
N LEU A 261 3.95 -3.41 -19.39
CA LEU A 261 5.26 -3.15 -18.83
C LEU A 261 5.20 -1.87 -18.01
N ASN A 262 5.54 -1.97 -16.73
CA ASN A 262 5.59 -0.87 -15.77
C ASN A 262 4.33 0.03 -15.78
N PRO A 263 3.10 -0.52 -15.73
CA PRO A 263 1.89 0.30 -15.71
C PRO A 263 1.75 1.09 -14.41
N THR A 264 1.06 2.22 -14.48
CA THR A 264 0.75 3.09 -13.34
C THR A 264 -0.69 2.95 -12.87
N ALA A 265 -1.60 2.53 -13.75
CA ALA A 265 -3.01 2.33 -13.45
C ALA A 265 -3.65 1.19 -14.26
N ALA A 266 -4.77 0.65 -13.75
CA ALA A 266 -5.51 -0.44 -14.40
C ALA A 266 -6.08 -0.08 -15.78
N SER A 267 -6.26 1.22 -16.03
CA SER A 267 -6.81 1.78 -17.28
C SER A 267 -5.75 2.01 -18.34
N ASP A 268 -4.47 1.80 -18.03
CA ASP A 268 -3.40 1.99 -19.02
C ASP A 268 -3.63 1.06 -20.22
N THR A 269 -3.25 1.52 -21.41
CA THR A 269 -3.34 0.69 -22.61
C THR A 269 -2.33 -0.46 -22.55
N PRO A 270 -2.74 -1.72 -22.77
CA PRO A 270 -1.80 -2.84 -22.77
C PRO A 270 -0.77 -2.70 -23.89
N GLY A 271 0.48 -3.09 -23.60
CA GLY A 271 1.54 -3.11 -24.60
C GLY A 271 1.37 -4.26 -25.60
N ILE A 272 0.74 -5.36 -25.16
CA ILE A 272 0.42 -6.53 -25.99
C ILE A 272 -0.93 -7.09 -25.54
N SER A 273 -1.77 -7.45 -26.49
CA SER A 273 -3.06 -8.10 -26.22
C SER A 273 -3.33 -9.23 -27.20
N VAL A 274 -3.91 -10.33 -26.73
CA VAL A 274 -4.42 -11.44 -27.55
C VAL A 274 -5.89 -11.64 -27.23
N THR A 275 -6.71 -11.85 -28.26
CA THR A 275 -8.09 -12.31 -28.13
C THR A 275 -8.22 -13.69 -28.74
N ALA A 276 -8.70 -14.67 -27.96
CA ALA A 276 -8.83 -16.05 -28.41
C ALA A 276 -9.96 -16.77 -27.67
N ALA A 277 -10.51 -17.80 -28.27
CA ALA A 277 -11.51 -18.64 -27.60
C ALA A 277 -10.84 -19.53 -26.53
N ASN A 278 -11.53 -19.68 -25.39
CA ASN A 278 -11.22 -20.64 -24.35
C ASN A 278 -9.80 -20.51 -23.77
N LEU A 279 -9.40 -19.31 -23.38
CA LEU A 279 -8.15 -19.10 -22.66
C LEU A 279 -8.19 -19.81 -21.30
N ILE A 280 -7.11 -20.48 -20.94
CA ILE A 280 -7.00 -21.23 -19.69
C ILE A 280 -5.70 -20.94 -18.94
N PHE A 281 -5.73 -21.06 -17.62
CA PHE A 281 -4.59 -20.91 -16.73
C PHE A 281 -4.58 -21.97 -15.62
N ASN A 282 -3.45 -22.64 -15.39
CA ASN A 282 -3.39 -23.80 -14.49
C ASN A 282 -2.07 -23.91 -13.70
N ASN A 283 -0.95 -23.58 -14.36
CA ASN A 283 0.33 -23.48 -13.69
C ASN A 283 1.19 -22.37 -14.27
N LEU A 284 2.31 -22.15 -13.62
CA LEU A 284 3.31 -21.15 -13.85
C LEU A 284 4.66 -21.84 -14.06
N THR A 285 5.28 -21.54 -15.20
CA THR A 285 6.66 -21.90 -15.51
C THR A 285 7.47 -20.64 -15.73
N LEU A 286 8.59 -20.52 -15.04
CA LEU A 286 9.62 -19.51 -15.26
C LEU A 286 10.83 -20.18 -15.89
N ARG A 287 11.30 -19.70 -17.03
CA ARG A 287 12.43 -20.31 -17.73
C ARG A 287 13.28 -19.27 -18.45
N SER A 288 14.60 -19.44 -18.36
CA SER A 288 15.56 -18.86 -19.31
C SER A 288 15.95 -19.93 -20.31
N VAL A 289 15.76 -19.70 -21.61
CA VAL A 289 16.08 -20.70 -22.65
C VAL A 289 17.43 -20.48 -23.35
N ASN A 290 18.21 -19.47 -22.93
CA ASN A 290 19.53 -19.16 -23.49
C ASN A 290 20.64 -19.23 -22.43
N ALA A 291 21.83 -19.68 -22.83
CA ALA A 291 22.96 -19.99 -21.94
C ALA A 291 23.71 -18.77 -21.38
N ASN A 292 23.55 -17.58 -21.96
CA ASN A 292 24.36 -16.39 -21.65
C ASN A 292 23.50 -15.29 -20.99
N GLY A 293 23.27 -15.44 -19.69
CA GLY A 293 22.61 -14.44 -18.85
C GLY A 293 21.59 -15.05 -17.89
N GLY A 294 21.47 -14.47 -16.70
CA GLY A 294 20.49 -14.88 -15.69
C GLY A 294 19.24 -14.01 -15.76
N LEU A 295 18.07 -14.64 -15.58
CA LEU A 295 16.83 -13.94 -15.22
C LEU A 295 16.64 -14.07 -13.73
N VAL A 296 16.29 -12.95 -13.10
CA VAL A 296 15.82 -12.90 -11.73
C VAL A 296 14.35 -12.56 -11.79
N PHE A 297 13.52 -13.41 -11.20
CA PHE A 297 12.11 -13.14 -10.97
C PHE A 297 11.89 -12.90 -9.49
N ASP A 298 11.01 -11.96 -9.18
CA ASP A 298 10.61 -11.66 -7.83
C ASP A 298 9.15 -11.19 -7.80
N GLU A 299 8.55 -11.11 -6.61
CA GLU A 299 7.24 -10.48 -6.39
C GLU A 299 6.14 -11.02 -7.33
N ILE A 300 6.06 -12.34 -7.48
CA ILE A 300 5.03 -12.98 -8.31
C ILE A 300 3.69 -12.90 -7.58
N ARG A 301 2.73 -12.17 -8.16
CA ARG A 301 1.40 -11.95 -7.58
C ARG A 301 0.32 -12.43 -8.53
N LEU A 302 -0.76 -12.93 -7.97
CA LEU A 302 -1.99 -13.29 -8.67
C LEU A 302 -3.18 -12.83 -7.84
N GLY A 303 -4.23 -12.33 -8.48
CA GLY A 303 -5.39 -11.79 -7.80
C GLY A 303 -6.54 -11.48 -8.74
N THR A 304 -7.61 -10.89 -8.22
CA THR A 304 -8.81 -10.56 -9.00
C THR A 304 -8.92 -9.08 -9.35
N SER A 305 -7.95 -8.25 -8.93
CA SER A 305 -7.89 -6.83 -9.27
C SER A 305 -6.46 -6.36 -9.52
N PHE A 306 -6.33 -5.24 -10.26
CA PHE A 306 -5.04 -4.59 -10.52
C PHE A 306 -4.32 -4.20 -9.22
N ALA A 307 -5.03 -3.61 -8.26
CA ALA A 307 -4.45 -3.17 -6.99
C ALA A 307 -3.83 -4.31 -6.16
N VAL A 308 -4.36 -5.53 -6.26
CA VAL A 308 -3.81 -6.70 -5.56
C VAL A 308 -2.48 -7.16 -6.18
N VAL A 309 -2.29 -6.92 -7.47
CA VAL A 309 -1.10 -7.42 -8.20
C VAL A 309 -0.07 -6.33 -8.47
N THR A 310 -0.38 -5.05 -8.31
CA THR A 310 0.62 -3.99 -8.44
C THR A 310 1.20 -3.59 -7.09
N PRO A 311 2.50 -3.21 -7.02
CA PRO A 311 3.07 -2.67 -5.79
C PRO A 311 2.26 -1.47 -5.31
N TYR A 312 1.76 -1.52 -4.08
CA TYR A 312 1.16 -0.36 -3.42
C TYR A 312 2.30 0.60 -3.02
N VAL A 313 2.24 1.84 -3.47
CA VAL A 313 3.06 2.92 -2.90
C VAL A 313 2.34 3.37 -1.64
N GLU A 314 2.73 2.82 -0.49
CA GLU A 314 2.42 3.46 0.81
C GLU A 314 2.89 4.91 0.70
N THR A 315 1.96 5.86 0.73
CA THR A 315 2.36 7.25 0.97
C THR A 315 2.91 7.29 2.38
N PRO A 316 4.17 7.72 2.62
CA PRO A 316 4.75 7.73 3.95
C PRO A 316 3.83 8.47 4.91
N ALA A 317 3.56 7.87 6.07
CA ALA A 317 2.70 8.47 7.07
C ALA A 317 3.14 9.91 7.37
N THR A 318 2.18 10.84 7.43
CA THR A 318 2.50 12.22 7.81
C THR A 318 2.94 12.26 9.26
N ALA A 319 3.72 13.27 9.65
CA ALA A 319 4.13 13.40 11.05
C ALA A 319 2.91 13.57 12.00
N LEU A 320 1.76 14.06 11.51
CA LEU A 320 0.51 14.07 12.28
C LEU A 320 -0.08 12.66 12.46
N GLN A 321 -0.04 11.82 11.44
CA GLN A 321 -0.46 10.41 11.56
C GLN A 321 0.44 9.64 12.53
N THR A 322 1.76 9.86 12.46
CA THR A 322 2.69 9.30 13.45
C THR A 322 2.36 9.79 14.86
N PHE A 323 2.12 11.10 15.02
CA PHE A 323 1.70 11.67 16.30
C PHE A 323 0.43 11.02 16.85
N ARG A 324 -0.61 10.89 16.03
CA ARG A 324 -1.86 10.21 16.44
C ARG A 324 -1.59 8.79 16.90
N GLY A 325 -0.77 8.03 16.16
CA GLY A 325 -0.37 6.67 16.55
C GLY A 325 0.41 6.62 17.86
N THR A 326 1.35 7.53 18.08
CA THR A 326 2.16 7.60 19.31
C THR A 326 1.29 7.82 20.56
N TYR A 327 0.24 8.63 20.45
CA TYR A 327 -0.63 8.99 21.58
C TYR A 327 -1.99 8.26 21.57
N GLY A 328 -2.14 7.20 20.77
CA GLY A 328 -3.36 6.38 20.75
C GLY A 328 -4.62 7.12 20.26
N LEU A 329 -4.46 8.17 19.46
CA LEU A 329 -5.56 8.94 18.88
C LEU A 329 -6.12 8.27 17.62
N ALA A 330 -7.39 8.49 17.35
CA ALA A 330 -8.08 7.99 16.17
C ALA A 330 -7.39 8.48 14.87
N PRO A 331 -7.05 7.58 13.92
CA PRO A 331 -6.36 7.95 12.69
C PRO A 331 -7.11 8.95 11.82
N ASP A 332 -8.45 8.99 11.93
CA ASP A 332 -9.35 9.88 11.21
C ASP A 332 -9.36 11.33 11.73
N GLY A 333 -8.67 11.61 12.85
CA GLY A 333 -8.62 12.94 13.45
C GLY A 333 -9.87 13.34 14.22
N SER A 334 -10.82 12.42 14.47
CA SER A 334 -12.04 12.69 15.24
C SER A 334 -11.77 13.21 16.66
N GLN A 335 -10.56 12.98 17.19
CA GLN A 335 -10.12 13.41 18.51
C GLN A 335 -9.20 14.64 18.49
N ASP A 336 -8.88 15.20 17.32
CA ASP A 336 -7.91 16.31 17.19
C ASP A 336 -8.36 17.60 17.90
N LEU A 337 -9.67 17.81 17.99
CA LEU A 337 -10.30 19.00 18.60
C LEU A 337 -10.62 18.81 20.09
N LEU A 338 -10.38 17.63 20.66
CA LEU A 338 -10.59 17.40 22.09
C LEU A 338 -9.56 18.14 22.92
N GLN A 339 -10.01 18.69 24.05
CA GLN A 339 -9.20 19.46 25.01
C GLN A 339 -9.03 18.65 26.31
N PRO A 340 -8.16 17.64 26.32
CA PRO A 340 -7.93 16.83 27.52
C PRO A 340 -7.35 17.68 28.65
N ALA A 341 -7.39 17.17 29.88
CA ALA A 341 -6.85 17.82 31.07
C ALA A 341 -7.51 19.17 31.47
N GLY A 342 -8.53 19.64 30.74
CA GLY A 342 -9.25 20.87 31.05
C GLY A 342 -8.43 22.14 30.87
N ASP A 343 -7.31 22.08 30.13
CA ASP A 343 -6.41 23.21 29.87
C ASP A 343 -6.88 24.14 28.74
N GLY A 344 -7.96 23.76 28.05
CA GLY A 344 -8.50 24.51 26.93
C GLY A 344 -7.77 24.28 25.60
N ILE A 345 -6.75 23.41 25.56
CA ILE A 345 -5.85 23.24 24.42
C ILE A 345 -6.13 21.91 23.72
N ALA A 346 -6.49 22.00 22.44
CA ALA A 346 -6.80 20.82 21.64
C ALA A 346 -5.55 19.99 21.30
N HIS A 347 -5.71 18.67 21.14
CA HIS A 347 -4.62 17.76 20.73
C HIS A 347 -3.85 18.26 19.50
N LEU A 348 -4.56 18.75 18.48
CA LEU A 348 -3.97 19.29 17.27
C LEU A 348 -3.06 20.49 17.55
N LEU A 349 -3.43 21.36 18.50
CA LEU A 349 -2.62 22.51 18.88
C LEU A 349 -1.38 22.07 19.68
N LYS A 350 -1.51 21.05 20.54
CA LYS A 350 -0.36 20.46 21.24
C LYS A 350 0.66 19.92 20.24
N TYR A 351 0.20 19.27 19.16
CA TYR A 351 1.04 18.84 18.05
C TYR A 351 1.63 19.99 17.23
N ALA A 352 0.81 20.98 16.84
CA ALA A 352 1.19 22.06 15.94
C ALA A 352 2.22 23.01 16.56
N PHE A 353 2.13 23.29 17.86
CA PHE A 353 2.99 24.25 18.56
C PHE A 353 4.10 23.59 19.38
N ASN A 354 4.43 22.33 19.07
CA ASN A 354 5.51 21.58 19.72
C ASN A 354 5.35 21.46 21.25
N MET A 355 4.13 21.32 21.77
CA MET A 355 3.85 21.42 23.22
C MET A 355 4.01 20.10 23.98
N LEU A 356 4.55 19.05 23.35
CA LEU A 356 4.75 17.74 23.94
C LEU A 356 6.22 17.32 23.87
N GLY A 357 6.73 16.79 24.98
CA GLY A 357 8.14 16.48 25.21
C GLY A 357 8.63 16.95 26.58
N THR A 358 9.94 16.97 26.78
CA THR A 358 10.58 17.29 28.08
C THR A 358 11.25 18.67 28.10
N GLY A 359 11.12 19.46 27.03
CA GLY A 359 11.69 20.80 26.92
C GLY A 359 10.87 21.89 27.58
N ALA A 360 11.44 23.10 27.68
CA ALA A 360 10.73 24.27 28.17
C ALA A 360 9.50 24.59 27.28
N GLY A 361 8.32 24.73 27.90
CA GLY A 361 7.05 24.96 27.20
C GLY A 361 6.35 23.67 26.74
N GLN A 362 6.89 22.50 27.07
CA GLN A 362 6.32 21.19 26.74
C GLN A 362 5.77 20.48 27.99
N ALA A 363 4.82 19.57 27.76
CA ALA A 363 4.37 18.61 28.74
C ALA A 363 4.78 17.19 28.33
N GLU A 364 5.06 16.34 29.31
CA GLU A 364 5.60 15.00 29.06
C GLU A 364 4.59 14.05 28.38
N ASP A 365 3.29 14.31 28.52
CA ASP A 365 2.21 13.51 27.94
C ASP A 365 0.99 14.36 27.54
N ILE A 366 0.18 13.84 26.62
CA ILE A 366 -0.98 14.47 26.01
C ILE A 366 -2.10 14.80 27.01
N ASP A 367 -2.20 14.01 28.08
CA ASP A 367 -3.21 14.11 29.14
C ASP A 367 -2.83 15.07 30.27
N LEU A 368 -1.67 15.72 30.19
CA LEU A 368 -1.26 16.73 31.17
C LEU A 368 -1.71 18.14 30.75
N PRO A 369 -2.13 18.99 31.70
CA PRO A 369 -2.41 20.39 31.42
C PRO A 369 -1.17 21.11 30.88
N ASN A 370 -1.28 21.75 29.72
CA ASN A 370 -0.22 22.59 29.17
C ASN A 370 -0.76 23.86 28.51
N ALA A 371 -0.68 24.98 29.23
CA ALA A 371 -1.05 26.31 28.75
C ALA A 371 0.16 27.27 28.69
N ALA A 372 1.37 26.74 28.57
CA ALA A 372 2.59 27.56 28.52
C ALA A 372 2.59 28.45 27.27
N VAL A 373 2.77 29.76 27.45
CA VAL A 373 2.91 30.74 26.36
C VAL A 373 4.37 30.75 25.88
N LEU A 374 4.56 30.81 24.57
CA LEU A 374 5.86 30.84 23.91
C LEU A 374 6.70 32.05 24.40
N PRO A 375 7.89 31.84 25.00
CA PRO A 375 8.80 32.94 25.28
C PRO A 375 9.49 33.44 24.00
N PRO A 376 10.04 34.68 23.98
CA PRO A 376 10.62 35.28 22.77
C PRO A 376 11.68 34.41 22.07
N ASP A 377 12.45 33.66 22.84
CA ASP A 377 13.49 32.74 22.39
C ASP A 377 13.11 31.24 22.54
N GLY A 378 11.85 30.92 22.84
CA GLY A 378 11.36 29.57 23.10
C GLY A 378 11.16 28.68 21.88
N SER A 379 11.13 27.36 22.09
CA SER A 379 10.94 26.36 21.03
C SER A 379 9.59 25.64 21.05
N ALA A 380 8.74 25.96 22.02
CA ALA A 380 7.44 25.34 22.25
C ALA A 380 6.50 26.29 23.00
N GLY A 381 5.19 26.09 22.84
CA GLY A 381 4.16 26.79 23.60
C GLY A 381 3.15 27.54 22.74
N LEU A 382 2.09 28.03 23.39
CA LEU A 382 1.02 28.78 22.76
C LEU A 382 1.55 30.07 22.11
N PRO A 383 0.95 30.50 20.98
CA PRO A 383 1.34 31.73 20.31
C PRO A 383 1.36 32.95 21.24
N PHE A 384 2.34 33.82 21.01
CA PHE A 384 2.53 35.06 21.73
C PHE A 384 2.16 36.26 20.85
N VAL A 385 1.56 37.29 21.44
CA VAL A 385 1.15 38.52 20.77
C VAL A 385 1.82 39.71 21.45
N ALA A 386 2.42 40.59 20.65
CA ALA A 386 3.01 41.84 21.13
C ALA A 386 2.81 42.98 20.13
N LEU A 387 3.12 44.20 20.57
CA LEU A 387 3.33 45.32 19.66
C LEU A 387 4.80 45.36 19.25
N GLY A 388 5.05 45.57 17.96
CA GLY A 388 6.38 45.76 17.43
C GLY A 388 7.08 46.98 18.02
N THR A 389 8.40 47.01 17.87
CA THR A 389 9.26 48.11 18.31
C THR A 389 10.09 48.64 17.14
N GLY A 390 10.75 49.79 17.31
CA GLY A 390 11.58 50.39 16.26
C GLY A 390 10.78 50.68 14.97
N PRO A 391 11.17 50.14 13.81
CA PRO A 391 10.47 50.39 12.53
C PRO A 391 9.04 49.80 12.49
N ASP A 392 8.72 48.88 13.40
CA ASP A 392 7.40 48.25 13.51
C ASP A 392 6.61 48.72 14.73
N ALA A 393 7.02 49.85 15.33
CA ALA A 393 6.33 50.44 16.47
C ALA A 393 4.82 50.60 16.22
N GLY A 394 4.02 50.00 17.11
CA GLY A 394 2.56 50.06 17.07
C GLY A 394 1.89 49.07 16.11
N LYS A 395 2.63 48.25 15.37
CA LYS A 395 2.07 47.15 14.57
C LYS A 395 1.91 45.89 15.43
N LEU A 396 0.84 45.13 15.23
CA LEU A 396 0.62 43.87 15.94
C LEU A 396 1.59 42.80 15.41
N GLN A 397 2.25 42.08 16.30
CA GLN A 397 3.14 40.95 15.98
C GLN A 397 2.62 39.68 16.62
N LEU A 398 2.53 38.61 15.82
CA LEU A 398 2.18 37.25 16.28
C LEU A 398 3.39 36.35 16.12
N THR A 399 3.87 35.80 17.23
CA THR A 399 4.99 34.85 17.24
C THR A 399 4.49 33.46 17.63
N TYR A 400 4.82 32.44 16.82
CA TYR A 400 4.39 31.06 17.05
C TYR A 400 5.40 30.03 16.54
N ILE A 401 5.25 28.78 17.00
CA ILE A 401 6.02 27.64 16.50
C ILE A 401 5.30 27.01 15.32
N ARG A 402 6.03 26.71 14.25
CA ARG A 402 5.51 26.08 13.04
C ARG A 402 6.30 24.84 12.69
N ARG A 403 5.61 23.75 12.33
CA ARG A 403 6.25 22.61 11.67
C ARG A 403 6.58 22.95 10.21
N LYS A 404 7.81 22.65 9.78
CA LYS A 404 8.28 22.89 8.42
C LYS A 404 7.50 22.08 7.41
N SER A 405 7.19 22.65 6.25
CA SER A 405 6.59 21.86 5.16
C SER A 405 7.47 20.67 4.74
N ALA A 406 8.79 20.83 4.81
CA ALA A 406 9.75 19.78 4.48
C ALA A 406 9.74 18.59 5.46
N SER A 407 9.14 18.72 6.65
CA SER A 407 9.01 17.61 7.61
C SER A 407 7.73 16.78 7.43
N ASN A 408 7.00 16.97 6.32
CA ASN A 408 5.73 16.29 6.03
C ASN A 408 4.71 16.36 7.20
N PRO A 409 4.35 17.58 7.66
CA PRO A 409 3.67 17.74 8.95
C PRO A 409 2.21 17.31 8.94
N GLY A 410 1.57 17.15 7.78
CA GLY A 410 0.15 16.81 7.69
C GLY A 410 -0.79 17.91 8.23
N ILE A 411 -0.29 19.14 8.36
CA ILE A 411 -1.04 20.34 8.76
C ILE A 411 -0.58 21.57 7.99
N THR A 412 -1.42 22.59 7.93
CA THR A 412 -1.11 23.92 7.37
C THR A 412 -1.42 25.03 8.37
N TYR A 413 -0.74 26.16 8.22
CA TYR A 413 -0.85 27.32 9.11
C TYR A 413 -1.28 28.54 8.28
N ALA A 414 -2.21 29.33 8.81
CA ALA A 414 -2.57 30.63 8.25
C ALA A 414 -2.67 31.66 9.38
N VAL A 415 -2.14 32.87 9.14
CA VAL A 415 -2.29 34.00 10.08
C VAL A 415 -3.30 34.98 9.52
N GLU A 416 -4.27 35.35 10.35
CA GLU A 416 -5.35 36.25 9.99
C GLU A 416 -5.41 37.41 10.98
N PHE A 417 -5.72 38.60 10.46
CA PHE A 417 -5.89 39.81 11.24
C PHE A 417 -7.30 40.35 11.07
N SER A 418 -7.77 41.11 12.06
CA SER A 418 -9.05 41.78 11.99
C SER A 418 -9.16 42.96 12.94
N ASP A 419 -10.01 43.92 12.59
CA ASP A 419 -10.44 45.00 13.47
C ASP A 419 -11.64 44.60 14.36
N THR A 420 -12.23 43.42 14.10
CA THR A 420 -13.37 42.86 14.85
C THR A 420 -13.17 41.38 15.16
N LEU A 421 -14.04 40.79 15.98
CA LEU A 421 -14.05 39.33 16.19
C LEU A 421 -14.92 38.57 15.19
N ALA A 422 -15.66 39.29 14.32
CA ALA A 422 -16.67 38.70 13.44
C ALA A 422 -16.15 38.35 12.04
N THR A 423 -15.23 39.14 11.51
CA THR A 423 -14.68 38.99 10.15
C THR A 423 -13.19 38.74 10.23
N TRP A 424 -12.65 37.77 9.50
CA TRP A 424 -11.22 37.43 9.53
C TRP A 424 -10.69 37.29 8.11
N ALA A 425 -9.47 37.78 7.86
CA ALA A 425 -8.81 37.65 6.58
C ALA A 425 -7.29 37.53 6.75
N ALA A 426 -6.66 36.79 5.84
CA ALA A 426 -5.21 36.78 5.73
C ALA A 426 -4.73 38.16 5.26
N ASN A 427 -3.77 38.75 5.98
CA ASN A 427 -3.11 39.97 5.51
C ASN A 427 -1.92 39.59 4.62
N LEU A 428 -2.14 39.57 3.30
CA LEU A 428 -1.10 39.21 2.32
C LEU A 428 0.08 40.18 2.29
N SER A 429 -0.05 41.35 2.91
CA SER A 429 1.03 42.35 3.02
C SER A 429 1.80 42.26 4.34
N ALA A 430 1.40 41.39 5.27
CA ALA A 430 2.13 41.16 6.51
C ALA A 430 3.53 40.62 6.21
N THR A 431 4.51 41.02 7.02
CA THR A 431 5.90 40.53 6.89
C THR A 431 6.13 39.35 7.82
N GLU A 432 6.85 38.34 7.34
CA GLU A 432 7.20 37.14 8.11
C GLU A 432 8.70 37.11 8.38
N VAL A 433 9.07 36.92 9.65
CA VAL A 433 10.45 36.64 10.08
C VAL A 433 10.50 35.22 10.60
N ILE A 434 11.32 34.38 9.97
CA ILE A 434 11.46 32.96 10.28
C ILE A 434 12.82 32.73 10.95
N THR A 435 12.83 32.12 12.11
CA THR A 435 14.04 31.62 12.79
C THR A 435 13.95 30.11 12.88
N THR A 436 14.84 29.38 12.20
CA THR A 436 14.88 27.92 12.30
C THR A 436 15.31 27.50 13.70
N ILE A 437 14.54 26.57 14.28
CA ILE A 437 14.88 25.91 15.56
C ILE A 437 15.67 24.64 15.27
N ASP A 438 15.11 23.76 14.44
CA ASP A 438 15.72 22.48 14.07
C ASP A 438 15.23 21.98 12.70
N SER A 439 15.39 20.69 12.39
CA SER A 439 14.92 20.06 11.14
C SER A 439 13.40 20.00 11.00
N THR A 440 12.66 20.13 12.10
CA THR A 440 11.20 19.96 12.18
C THR A 440 10.47 21.28 12.36
N PHE A 441 11.04 22.21 13.13
CA PHE A 441 10.36 23.42 13.59
C PHE A 441 11.05 24.72 13.19
N ASP A 442 10.22 25.72 12.93
CA ASP A 442 10.59 27.13 12.85
C ASP A 442 9.85 27.92 13.93
N ARG A 443 10.46 29.01 14.39
CA ARG A 443 9.75 30.11 15.05
C ARG A 443 9.43 31.17 14.02
N VAL A 444 8.17 31.57 13.96
CA VAL A 444 7.66 32.51 12.97
C VAL A 444 7.09 33.72 13.69
N THR A 445 7.54 34.91 13.32
CA THR A 445 6.93 36.18 13.73
C THR A 445 6.30 36.85 12.51
N VAL A 446 4.98 37.02 12.55
CA VAL A 446 4.23 37.75 11.52
C VAL A 446 3.89 39.13 12.04
N THR A 447 4.33 40.16 11.32
CA THR A 447 4.06 41.56 11.65
C THR A 447 2.96 42.09 10.73
N ASP A 448 1.87 42.57 11.33
CA ASP A 448 0.78 43.23 10.63
C ASP A 448 1.27 44.52 9.94
N THR A 449 0.52 45.00 8.94
CA THR A 449 0.86 46.24 8.23
C THR A 449 0.25 47.49 8.85
N THR A 450 -0.72 47.34 9.76
CA THR A 450 -1.49 48.46 10.31
C THR A 450 -0.85 49.00 11.60
N PRO A 451 -0.34 50.24 11.61
CA PRO A 451 0.22 50.83 12.82
C PRO A 451 -0.86 51.46 13.70
N SER A 452 -0.71 51.28 15.02
CA SER A 452 -1.51 51.90 16.08
C SER A 452 -3.04 51.83 15.92
N PRO A 453 -3.62 50.66 15.59
CA PRO A 453 -5.08 50.52 15.49
C PRO A 453 -5.73 50.66 16.88
N ALA A 454 -6.92 51.29 16.94
CA ALA A 454 -7.68 51.41 18.19
C ALA A 454 -8.13 50.04 18.75
N LYS A 455 -8.40 49.07 17.86
CA LYS A 455 -8.65 47.66 18.15
C LYS A 455 -8.10 46.82 17.01
N ARG A 456 -7.32 45.80 17.31
CA ARG A 456 -6.79 44.86 16.34
C ARG A 456 -6.59 43.49 16.98
N PHE A 457 -6.99 42.47 16.25
CA PHE A 457 -6.93 41.08 16.65
C PHE A 457 -6.10 40.30 15.64
N GLY A 458 -5.44 39.26 16.12
CA GLY A 458 -4.76 38.28 15.27
C GLY A 458 -5.08 36.89 15.74
N ARG A 459 -5.13 35.94 14.80
CA ARG A 459 -5.25 34.52 15.11
C ARG A 459 -4.41 33.69 14.15
N ILE A 460 -4.11 32.47 14.59
CA ILE A 460 -3.47 31.45 13.77
C ILE A 460 -4.48 30.31 13.58
N THR A 461 -4.72 29.94 12.34
CA THR A 461 -5.59 28.82 11.97
C THR A 461 -4.73 27.63 11.58
N ILE A 462 -5.02 26.48 12.18
CA ILE A 462 -4.38 25.19 11.87
C ILE A 462 -5.40 24.32 11.14
N THR A 463 -5.03 23.79 9.97
CA THR A 463 -5.93 22.96 9.17
C THR A 463 -5.26 21.63 8.86
N THR A 464 -5.98 20.53 9.08
CA THR A 464 -5.63 19.19 8.59
C THR A 464 -6.20 18.99 7.17
N PRO A 465 -5.51 18.25 6.28
CA PRO A 465 -6.00 17.93 4.94
C PRO A 465 -7.38 17.28 4.91
#